data_AF-A0A942IQ55-F1
#
_entry.id   AF-A0A942IQ55-F1
#
_cell.length_a   1.000
_cell.length_b   1.000
_cell.length_c   1.000
_cell.angle_alpha   90.00
_cell.angle_beta   90.00
_cell.angle_gamma   90.00
#
_symmetry.space_group_name_H-M   'P 1'
#
loop_
_entity.id
_entity.type
_entity.pdbx_description
1 polymer ?
#
loop_
_entity_poly.entity_id
_entity_poly.type
_entity_poly.pdbx_seq_one_letter_code
_entity_poly.pdbx_strand_id
1 'polypeptide(L)'
;MRVFRIFIIWFLAGISGSLFASTNVSGYIYQKVTWTAAGSPYYLTDNVIVKDTAGITVEPGVRIIATGDYHLQVFGQLRALGTKDSMISFESMTVEFALGSKPYQVSDNSGSMFRYCRFTAFAQSGHNIITASIGLNFENCIFDFGYISVYNISSFPGIHLRATNCLFYYKTSGYPFYGNTQKSSLYLVGNTFKRLTVLNLLESNFIHDNYFETGSDLMNWQTSTKNADIQCNNFYHGNIGINFHSNVPWTGKAVVKNNLFDSCRIAIRFDCRITNTDSFDIQNNWIITKEKAIEFNESCSGTGSYQWVYFGKNYFGTTDTNKILAVITDYRKAQTIPFKVQISGFLTVAPVDCWPDTPLTITTNKITQPDYIECNVYPNPASGGIHLDFAHPGNYFTQLLDLKGNILVEKSISGMSCEFNLSDISEGIYLLRISGAGISETRRIQIQH
;
A
#
# COMPACT_ATOMS: atom_id res chain seq x y z
N MET A 1 67.16 49.53 -9.85
CA MET A 1 65.70 49.73 -9.93
C MET A 1 65.09 48.41 -10.40
N ARG A 2 64.55 47.59 -9.49
CA ARG A 2 63.99 46.25 -9.79
C ARG A 2 62.49 46.41 -10.08
N VAL A 3 62.05 46.01 -11.27
CA VAL A 3 60.65 46.05 -11.69
C VAL A 3 59.96 44.77 -11.23
N PHE A 4 59.01 44.88 -10.30
CA PHE A 4 58.16 43.77 -9.87
C PHE A 4 57.02 43.58 -10.87
N ARG A 5 56.93 42.40 -11.50
CA ARG A 5 55.77 42.00 -12.32
C ARG A 5 54.73 41.33 -11.42
N ILE A 6 53.56 41.94 -11.29
CA ILE A 6 52.40 41.36 -10.60
C ILE A 6 51.66 40.46 -11.59
N PHE A 7 51.61 39.16 -11.32
CA PHE A 7 50.71 38.21 -12.00
C PHE A 7 49.36 38.22 -11.27
N ILE A 8 48.30 38.68 -11.94
CA ILE A 8 46.92 38.54 -11.47
C ILE A 8 46.41 37.16 -11.88
N ILE A 9 46.27 36.26 -10.91
CA ILE A 9 45.63 34.95 -11.09
C ILE A 9 44.13 35.16 -10.98
N TRP A 10 43.40 34.99 -12.09
CA TRP A 10 41.95 34.91 -12.10
C TRP A 10 41.51 33.57 -11.48
N PHE A 11 40.97 33.62 -10.27
CA PHE A 11 40.30 32.48 -9.65
C PHE A 11 38.88 32.38 -10.23
N LEU A 12 38.71 31.56 -11.28
CA LEU A 12 37.37 31.14 -11.72
C LEU A 12 36.80 30.22 -10.65
N ALA A 13 35.97 30.76 -9.76
CA ALA A 13 35.10 29.95 -8.92
C ALA A 13 34.06 29.28 -9.84
N GLY A 14 34.35 28.04 -10.25
CA GLY A 14 33.38 27.20 -10.94
C GLY A 14 32.23 26.92 -10.00
N ILE A 15 31.12 27.63 -10.17
CA ILE A 15 29.84 27.26 -9.59
C ILE A 15 29.40 26.00 -10.34
N SER A 16 29.77 24.84 -9.82
CA SER A 16 29.16 23.56 -10.20
C SER A 16 27.75 23.56 -9.66
N GLY A 17 26.82 24.17 -10.40
CA GLY A 17 25.40 23.95 -10.20
C GLY A 17 25.12 22.49 -10.54
N SER A 18 24.70 21.70 -9.54
CA SER A 18 24.16 20.37 -9.77
C SER A 18 22.87 20.53 -10.58
N LEU A 19 22.95 20.34 -11.91
CA LEU A 19 21.77 20.12 -12.73
C LEU A 19 21.23 18.75 -12.34
N PHE A 20 20.16 18.72 -11.54
CA PHE A 20 19.37 17.50 -11.40
C PHE A 20 18.63 17.29 -12.72
N ALA A 21 18.91 16.19 -13.42
CA ALA A 21 18.24 15.86 -14.66
C ALA A 21 16.92 15.14 -14.37
N SER A 22 15.81 15.67 -14.87
CA SER A 22 14.56 14.92 -14.97
C SER A 22 14.51 14.14 -16.29
N THR A 23 13.98 12.93 -16.26
CA THR A 23 13.84 12.08 -17.45
C THR A 23 12.38 11.83 -17.76
N ASN A 24 11.91 12.23 -18.95
CA ASN A 24 10.59 11.82 -19.42
C ASN A 24 10.66 10.40 -20.01
N VAL A 25 9.69 9.55 -19.66
CA VAL A 25 9.59 8.17 -20.12
C VAL A 25 8.18 7.91 -20.62
N SER A 26 8.08 7.27 -21.79
CA SER A 26 6.81 6.87 -22.41
C SER A 26 7.03 5.72 -23.38
N GLY A 27 5.99 4.96 -23.68
CA GLY A 27 6.03 3.93 -24.72
C GLY A 27 6.83 2.69 -24.31
N TYR A 28 7.57 2.10 -25.24
CA TYR A 28 8.15 0.76 -25.07
C TYR A 28 9.61 0.78 -24.61
N ILE A 29 9.94 -0.07 -23.64
CA ILE A 29 11.32 -0.41 -23.25
C ILE A 29 11.62 -1.82 -23.77
N TYR A 30 12.54 -1.91 -24.74
CA TYR A 30 12.92 -3.16 -25.43
C TYR A 30 14.16 -3.84 -24.86
N GLN A 31 14.93 -3.14 -24.03
CA GLN A 31 16.20 -3.63 -23.50
C GLN A 31 16.28 -3.46 -21.99
N LYS A 32 17.29 -4.06 -21.38
CA LYS A 32 17.59 -3.82 -19.97
C LYS A 32 18.08 -2.39 -19.79
N VAL A 33 17.47 -1.66 -18.87
CA VAL A 33 17.84 -0.29 -18.51
C VAL A 33 17.99 -0.16 -17.00
N THR A 34 18.83 0.78 -16.58
CA THR A 34 18.96 1.17 -15.17
C THR A 34 18.46 2.59 -15.00
N TRP A 35 17.54 2.78 -14.06
CA TRP A 35 17.10 4.09 -13.62
C TRP A 35 17.93 4.48 -12.40
N THR A 36 18.67 5.58 -12.53
CA THR A 36 19.68 6.04 -11.56
C THR A 36 19.22 7.32 -10.89
N ALA A 37 19.76 7.62 -9.71
CA ALA A 37 19.44 8.88 -9.01
C ALA A 37 19.78 10.13 -9.85
N ALA A 38 20.78 10.05 -10.74
CA ALA A 38 21.19 11.15 -11.61
C ALA A 38 20.15 11.48 -12.70
N GLY A 39 19.31 10.51 -13.09
CA GLY A 39 18.20 10.71 -14.04
C GLY A 39 16.85 10.95 -13.37
N SER A 40 16.83 11.03 -12.04
CA SER A 40 15.61 11.21 -11.25
C SER A 40 15.26 12.69 -11.09
N PRO A 41 13.96 13.06 -11.14
CA PRO A 41 12.79 12.19 -11.28
C PRO A 41 12.58 11.63 -12.69
N TYR A 42 12.04 10.41 -12.76
CA TYR A 42 11.53 9.81 -13.99
C TYR A 42 10.04 10.12 -14.10
N TYR A 43 9.66 10.98 -15.06
CA TYR A 43 8.27 11.33 -15.33
C TYR A 43 7.68 10.40 -16.37
N LEU A 44 6.67 9.63 -15.97
CA LEU A 44 5.82 8.88 -16.90
C LEU A 44 4.83 9.86 -17.52
N THR A 45 5.04 10.18 -18.81
CA THR A 45 4.18 11.10 -19.58
C THR A 45 3.14 10.36 -20.43
N ASP A 46 3.23 9.04 -20.48
CA ASP A 46 2.25 8.09 -21.02
C ASP A 46 2.51 6.73 -20.34
N ASN A 47 1.70 5.72 -20.64
CA ASN A 47 1.97 4.34 -20.26
C ASN A 47 3.38 3.92 -20.72
N VAL A 48 4.08 3.21 -19.85
CA VAL A 48 5.40 2.64 -20.14
C VAL A 48 5.30 1.12 -20.13
N ILE A 49 5.70 0.50 -21.24
CA ILE A 49 5.60 -0.94 -21.43
C ILE A 49 7.00 -1.56 -21.48
N VAL A 50 7.38 -2.30 -20.44
CA VAL A 50 8.63 -3.08 -20.39
C VAL A 50 8.39 -4.43 -21.07
N LYS A 51 8.98 -4.65 -22.24
CA LYS A 51 8.78 -5.89 -23.02
C LYS A 51 9.36 -7.12 -22.32
N ASP A 52 8.89 -8.31 -22.73
CA ASP A 52 9.19 -9.64 -22.16
C ASP A 52 10.68 -9.97 -21.89
N THR A 53 11.57 -9.57 -22.79
CA THR A 53 13.03 -9.78 -22.67
C THR A 53 13.75 -8.57 -22.04
N ALA A 54 13.04 -7.46 -21.89
CA ALA A 54 13.54 -6.23 -21.30
C ALA A 54 13.48 -6.27 -19.76
N GLY A 55 14.01 -5.22 -19.14
CA GLY A 55 13.86 -5.05 -17.70
C GLY A 55 14.33 -3.69 -17.22
N ILE A 56 13.80 -3.27 -16.08
CA ILE A 56 14.23 -2.05 -15.39
C ILE A 56 14.85 -2.46 -14.05
N THR A 57 16.06 -1.96 -13.80
CA THR A 57 16.62 -1.91 -12.45
C THR A 57 16.58 -0.47 -11.96
N VAL A 58 15.95 -0.22 -10.81
CA VAL A 58 15.83 1.09 -10.19
C VAL A 58 16.76 1.14 -8.98
N GLU A 59 17.67 2.11 -9.00
CA GLU A 59 18.67 2.33 -7.95
C GLU A 59 18.09 3.11 -6.75
N PRO A 60 18.75 3.05 -5.57
CA PRO A 60 18.33 3.81 -4.39
C PRO A 60 18.13 5.31 -4.66
N GLY A 61 17.12 5.89 -4.01
CA GLY A 61 16.82 7.33 -4.07
C GLY A 61 16.08 7.79 -5.31
N VAL A 62 15.76 6.90 -6.26
CA VAL A 62 15.01 7.27 -7.47
C VAL A 62 13.54 7.54 -7.14
N ARG A 63 13.06 8.70 -7.61
CA ARG A 63 11.64 9.03 -7.73
C ARG A 63 11.13 8.76 -9.14
N ILE A 64 9.98 8.11 -9.24
CA ILE A 64 9.24 7.81 -10.47
C ILE A 64 7.85 8.41 -10.28
N ILE A 65 7.40 9.27 -11.18
CA ILE A 65 6.18 10.06 -11.02
C ILE A 65 5.36 9.95 -12.29
N ALA A 66 4.11 9.50 -12.21
CA ALA A 66 3.20 9.60 -13.35
C ALA A 66 2.52 10.97 -13.38
N THR A 67 2.51 11.62 -14.54
CA THR A 67 1.89 12.95 -14.74
C THR A 67 0.40 12.87 -15.08
N GLY A 68 -0.19 11.69 -14.94
CA GLY A 68 -1.56 11.33 -15.27
C GLY A 68 -1.86 9.90 -14.79
N ASP A 69 -3.02 9.36 -15.14
CA ASP A 69 -3.39 7.98 -14.83
C ASP A 69 -2.65 6.99 -15.75
N TYR A 70 -1.33 6.94 -15.59
CA TYR A 70 -0.42 6.14 -16.40
C TYR A 70 0.13 4.95 -15.61
N HIS A 71 0.28 3.85 -16.33
CA HIS A 71 0.73 2.58 -15.80
C HIS A 71 2.17 2.29 -16.22
N LEU A 72 2.95 1.73 -15.29
CA LEU A 72 4.17 1.01 -15.62
C LEU A 72 3.82 -0.46 -15.85
N GLN A 73 3.62 -0.83 -17.10
CA GLN A 73 3.26 -2.17 -17.52
C GLN A 73 4.50 -3.02 -17.76
N VAL A 74 4.67 -4.07 -16.97
CA VAL A 74 5.82 -4.94 -17.00
C VAL A 74 5.40 -6.27 -17.63
N PHE A 75 6.00 -6.61 -18.77
CA PHE A 75 6.01 -7.97 -19.36
C PHE A 75 7.36 -8.66 -19.12
N GLY A 76 8.42 -7.88 -18.90
CA GLY A 76 9.76 -8.36 -18.60
C GLY A 76 10.02 -8.46 -17.10
N GLN A 77 10.98 -7.67 -16.61
CA GLN A 77 11.39 -7.65 -15.20
C GLN A 77 11.42 -6.23 -14.65
N LEU A 78 11.00 -6.07 -13.39
CA LEU A 78 11.19 -4.83 -12.64
C LEU A 78 11.84 -5.13 -11.29
N ARG A 79 13.00 -4.53 -11.04
CA ARG A 79 13.71 -4.61 -9.75
C ARG A 79 13.91 -3.21 -9.22
N ALA A 80 13.36 -2.91 -8.06
CA ALA A 80 13.59 -1.65 -7.36
C ALA A 80 14.29 -1.92 -6.04
N LEU A 81 15.55 -1.50 -5.95
CA LEU A 81 16.48 -1.92 -4.89
C LEU A 81 16.93 -0.72 -4.07
N GLY A 82 16.00 -0.10 -3.34
CA GLY A 82 16.28 1.01 -2.43
C GLY A 82 17.07 0.58 -1.20
N THR A 83 17.41 1.56 -0.36
CA THR A 83 18.01 1.36 0.97
C THR A 83 17.21 2.10 2.04
N LYS A 84 17.47 1.79 3.32
CA LYS A 84 16.86 2.50 4.45
C LYS A 84 17.07 4.02 4.38
N ASP A 85 18.24 4.44 3.90
CA ASP A 85 18.64 5.85 3.82
C ASP A 85 18.25 6.50 2.48
N SER A 86 17.84 5.71 1.48
CA SER A 86 17.51 6.19 0.14
C SER A 86 16.43 5.30 -0.47
N MET A 87 15.19 5.53 -0.01
CA MET A 87 14.02 4.84 -0.55
C MET A 87 13.76 5.23 -2.01
N ILE A 88 13.15 4.31 -2.75
CA ILE A 88 12.61 4.56 -4.09
C ILE A 88 11.14 4.93 -3.96
N SER A 89 10.65 5.94 -4.69
CA SER A 89 9.22 6.28 -4.72
C SER A 89 8.58 6.02 -6.08
N PHE A 90 7.44 5.35 -6.06
CA PHE A 90 6.50 5.24 -7.16
C PHE A 90 5.30 6.10 -6.82
N GLU A 91 5.19 7.25 -7.50
CA GLU A 91 4.25 8.32 -7.16
C GLU A 91 3.13 8.42 -8.20
N SER A 92 1.89 8.39 -7.72
CA SER A 92 0.67 8.62 -8.50
C SER A 92 0.48 7.64 -9.67
N MET A 93 0.85 6.37 -9.51
CA MET A 93 0.81 5.39 -10.60
C MET A 93 0.37 4.00 -10.15
N THR A 94 0.06 3.17 -11.14
CA THR A 94 -0.09 1.73 -10.98
C THR A 94 1.09 1.01 -11.64
N VAL A 95 1.74 0.08 -10.93
CA VAL A 95 2.67 -0.87 -11.55
C VAL A 95 1.91 -2.16 -11.86
N GLU A 96 1.85 -2.52 -13.13
CA GLU A 96 1.05 -3.64 -13.61
C GLU A 96 1.95 -4.73 -14.19
N PHE A 97 1.96 -5.91 -13.57
CA PHE A 97 2.68 -7.06 -14.10
C PHE A 97 1.76 -7.93 -14.95
N ALA A 98 2.10 -8.04 -16.22
CA ALA A 98 1.40 -8.88 -17.18
C ALA A 98 1.81 -10.36 -17.06
N LEU A 99 0.99 -11.25 -17.63
CA LEU A 99 1.31 -12.66 -17.77
C LEU A 99 2.64 -12.84 -18.54
N GLY A 100 3.53 -13.68 -18.02
CA GLY A 100 4.86 -13.92 -18.60
C GLY A 100 5.97 -13.03 -18.05
N SER A 101 5.63 -12.05 -17.20
CA SER A 101 6.62 -11.30 -16.41
C SER A 101 7.51 -12.23 -15.60
N LYS A 102 8.75 -11.81 -15.33
CA LYS A 102 9.69 -12.60 -14.52
C LYS A 102 9.26 -12.59 -13.04
N PRO A 103 8.71 -13.70 -12.51
CA PRO A 103 8.29 -13.76 -11.11
C PRO A 103 9.51 -13.76 -10.19
N TYR A 104 9.33 -13.30 -8.96
CA TYR A 104 10.33 -13.45 -7.92
C TYR A 104 10.69 -14.91 -7.67
N GLN A 105 11.98 -15.21 -7.58
CA GLN A 105 12.49 -16.54 -7.26
C GLN A 105 13.23 -16.48 -5.91
N VAL A 106 12.72 -17.25 -4.95
CA VAL A 106 13.29 -17.30 -3.58
C VAL A 106 14.68 -17.94 -3.60
N SER A 107 14.93 -18.92 -4.47
CA SER A 107 16.15 -19.73 -4.49
C SER A 107 17.43 -18.94 -4.74
N ASP A 108 17.33 -17.86 -5.52
CA ASP A 108 18.48 -17.06 -5.95
C ASP A 108 18.24 -15.54 -5.80
N ASN A 109 17.12 -15.14 -5.17
CA ASN A 109 16.71 -13.76 -5.00
C ASN A 109 16.61 -12.97 -6.32
N SER A 110 16.27 -13.67 -7.41
CA SER A 110 16.10 -13.11 -8.75
C SER A 110 14.64 -12.78 -9.07
N GLY A 111 14.37 -12.35 -10.30
CA GLY A 111 13.02 -11.95 -10.71
C GLY A 111 12.64 -10.53 -10.27
N SER A 112 11.34 -10.24 -10.23
CA SER A 112 10.81 -8.92 -9.91
C SER A 112 10.63 -8.73 -8.41
N MET A 113 11.21 -7.67 -7.85
CA MET A 113 11.21 -7.42 -6.39
C MET A 113 11.37 -5.94 -6.05
N PHE A 114 10.94 -5.60 -4.84
CA PHE A 114 10.93 -4.26 -4.31
C PHE A 114 11.53 -4.25 -2.90
N ARG A 115 12.53 -3.39 -2.69
CA ARG A 115 13.15 -3.18 -1.39
C ARG A 115 13.20 -1.69 -1.08
N TYR A 116 12.80 -1.29 0.14
CA TYR A 116 12.77 0.12 0.56
C TYR A 116 12.07 1.01 -0.47
N CYS A 117 10.91 0.57 -0.94
CA CYS A 117 10.09 1.29 -1.91
C CYS A 117 8.85 1.88 -1.24
N ARG A 118 8.41 3.06 -1.67
CA ARG A 118 7.13 3.65 -1.29
C ARG A 118 6.22 3.77 -2.51
N PHE A 119 4.95 3.42 -2.34
CA PHE A 119 3.95 3.42 -3.39
C PHE A 119 2.77 4.33 -3.02
N THR A 120 2.40 5.20 -3.96
CA THR A 120 1.13 5.93 -3.93
C THR A 120 0.40 5.74 -5.26
N ALA A 121 -0.86 5.30 -5.18
CA ALA A 121 -1.71 5.14 -6.36
C ALA A 121 -2.09 6.51 -6.96
N PHE A 122 -2.53 6.52 -8.22
CA PHE A 122 -3.03 7.74 -8.88
C PHE A 122 -4.22 8.37 -8.13
N ALA A 123 -5.14 7.54 -7.63
CA ALA A 123 -6.34 7.98 -6.94
C ALA A 123 -6.64 7.13 -5.69
N GLN A 124 -7.48 7.66 -4.79
CA GLN A 124 -7.88 6.95 -3.56
C GLN A 124 -8.59 5.62 -3.86
N SER A 125 -9.28 5.49 -5.00
CA SER A 125 -9.90 4.24 -5.48
C SER A 125 -8.94 3.33 -6.26
N GLY A 126 -7.70 3.77 -6.49
CA GLY A 126 -6.73 3.11 -7.36
C GLY A 126 -5.97 1.97 -6.69
N HIS A 127 -5.08 1.35 -7.48
CA HIS A 127 -4.23 0.25 -7.07
C HIS A 127 -2.76 0.68 -7.12
N ASN A 128 -1.93 0.19 -6.20
CA ASN A 128 -0.48 0.42 -6.28
C ASN A 128 0.18 -0.60 -7.21
N ILE A 129 -0.10 -1.89 -6.97
CA ILE A 129 0.40 -3.01 -7.78
C ILE A 129 -0.77 -3.82 -8.31
N ILE A 130 -0.76 -4.12 -9.60
CA ILE A 130 -1.59 -5.16 -10.22
C ILE A 130 -0.66 -6.28 -10.66
N THR A 131 -1.02 -7.53 -10.37
CA THR A 131 -0.26 -8.71 -10.82
C THR A 131 -1.17 -9.75 -11.46
N ALA A 132 -0.83 -10.11 -12.69
CA ALA A 132 -1.40 -11.23 -13.43
C ALA A 132 -0.43 -12.42 -13.36
N SER A 133 -0.60 -13.26 -12.33
CA SER A 133 0.02 -14.60 -12.27
C SER A 133 1.50 -14.66 -11.95
N ILE A 134 2.07 -13.66 -11.26
CA ILE A 134 3.48 -13.70 -10.87
C ILE A 134 3.70 -13.50 -9.38
N GLY A 135 4.63 -14.27 -8.81
CA GLY A 135 5.14 -14.04 -7.47
C GLY A 135 5.94 -12.75 -7.41
N LEU A 136 5.78 -12.01 -6.32
CA LEU A 136 6.43 -10.72 -6.06
C LEU A 136 6.93 -10.71 -4.62
N ASN A 137 8.04 -10.00 -4.41
CA ASN A 137 8.62 -9.80 -3.09
C ASN A 137 8.72 -8.32 -2.75
N PHE A 138 8.21 -7.97 -1.56
CA PHE A 138 8.27 -6.65 -0.98
C PHE A 138 9.02 -6.73 0.36
N GLU A 139 10.09 -5.96 0.49
CA GLU A 139 10.93 -5.90 1.70
C GLU A 139 11.05 -4.45 2.16
N ASN A 140 10.66 -4.16 3.40
CA ASN A 140 10.77 -2.80 3.97
C ASN A 140 10.05 -1.73 3.12
N CYS A 141 8.91 -2.07 2.51
CA CYS A 141 8.16 -1.17 1.64
C CYS A 141 7.01 -0.46 2.37
N ILE A 142 6.57 0.66 1.83
CA ILE A 142 5.46 1.46 2.35
C ILE A 142 4.39 1.59 1.27
N PHE A 143 3.15 1.26 1.62
CA PHE A 143 1.95 1.51 0.82
C PHE A 143 1.03 2.42 1.62
N ASP A 144 0.95 3.69 1.25
CA ASP A 144 0.28 4.70 2.08
C ASP A 144 -0.73 5.60 1.35
N PHE A 145 -1.02 5.31 0.08
CA PHE A 145 -2.13 5.90 -0.66
C PHE A 145 -2.70 4.95 -1.73
N GLY A 146 -4.03 4.91 -1.86
CA GLY A 146 -4.77 3.99 -2.74
C GLY A 146 -5.79 3.14 -1.98
N TYR A 147 -6.56 2.34 -2.73
CA TYR A 147 -7.58 1.43 -2.16
C TYR A 147 -7.07 0.00 -2.01
N ILE A 148 -6.30 -0.48 -2.98
CA ILE A 148 -5.68 -1.82 -2.95
C ILE A 148 -4.17 -1.67 -3.12
N SER A 149 -3.40 -2.24 -2.19
CA SER A 149 -1.93 -2.21 -2.32
C SER A 149 -1.44 -3.20 -3.35
N VAL A 150 -1.89 -4.45 -3.26
CA VAL A 150 -1.57 -5.49 -4.25
C VAL A 150 -2.84 -6.19 -4.70
N TYR A 151 -3.23 -5.95 -5.95
CA TYR A 151 -4.35 -6.62 -6.60
C TYR A 151 -3.86 -7.76 -7.48
N ASN A 152 -4.18 -8.99 -7.10
CA ASN A 152 -4.01 -10.16 -7.95
C ASN A 152 -5.29 -10.42 -8.77
N ILE A 153 -5.17 -10.32 -10.09
CA ILE A 153 -6.32 -10.37 -11.01
C ILE A 153 -6.56 -11.76 -11.63
N SER A 154 -5.76 -12.78 -11.30
CA SER A 154 -5.72 -14.01 -12.10
C SER A 154 -5.53 -15.27 -11.26
N SER A 155 -6.37 -16.29 -11.46
CA SER A 155 -6.40 -17.51 -10.66
C SER A 155 -5.40 -18.61 -11.06
N PHE A 156 -4.16 -18.23 -11.37
CA PHE A 156 -3.14 -19.21 -11.78
C PHE A 156 -2.41 -19.85 -10.60
N PRO A 157 -1.98 -21.12 -10.74
CA PRO A 157 -1.18 -21.79 -9.72
C PRO A 157 0.24 -21.26 -9.57
N GLY A 158 0.78 -21.35 -8.35
CA GLY A 158 2.19 -21.13 -8.07
C GLY A 158 2.58 -19.67 -7.84
N ILE A 159 1.63 -18.80 -7.53
CA ILE A 159 1.93 -17.40 -7.20
C ILE A 159 2.33 -17.32 -5.72
N HIS A 160 3.49 -16.75 -5.46
CA HIS A 160 3.99 -16.52 -4.11
C HIS A 160 4.15 -15.01 -3.90
N LEU A 161 3.19 -14.39 -3.23
CA LEU A 161 3.31 -12.98 -2.82
C LEU A 161 3.93 -12.92 -1.43
N ARG A 162 4.99 -12.14 -1.30
CA ARG A 162 5.77 -12.02 -0.07
C ARG A 162 5.86 -10.57 0.34
N ALA A 163 5.52 -10.26 1.59
CA ALA A 163 5.78 -8.97 2.20
C ALA A 163 6.46 -9.17 3.55
N THR A 164 7.61 -8.53 3.71
CA THR A 164 8.38 -8.56 4.96
C THR A 164 8.67 -7.15 5.41
N ASN A 165 8.42 -6.86 6.69
CA ASN A 165 8.67 -5.55 7.31
C ASN A 165 8.05 -4.39 6.52
N CYS A 166 6.89 -4.60 5.89
CA CYS A 166 6.20 -3.57 5.13
C CYS A 166 5.17 -2.84 5.99
N LEU A 167 4.88 -1.60 5.62
CA LEU A 167 3.81 -0.80 6.20
C LEU A 167 2.70 -0.60 5.18
N PHE A 168 1.50 -1.02 5.54
CA PHE A 168 0.27 -0.76 4.79
C PHE A 168 -0.61 0.18 5.60
N TYR A 169 -0.83 1.39 5.10
CA TYR A 169 -1.59 2.43 5.79
C TYR A 169 -2.65 3.02 4.86
N TYR A 170 -3.89 3.04 5.33
CA TYR A 170 -5.00 3.61 4.57
C TYR A 170 -5.57 4.83 5.27
N LYS A 171 -6.03 5.82 4.50
CA LYS A 171 -6.66 7.01 5.06
C LYS A 171 -8.00 6.67 5.74
N THR A 172 -8.83 5.90 5.04
CA THR A 172 -10.18 5.50 5.50
C THR A 172 -10.31 3.99 5.58
N SER A 173 -10.01 3.30 4.49
CA SER A 173 -10.24 1.87 4.31
C SER A 173 -9.42 1.38 3.10
N GLY A 174 -9.07 0.09 3.07
CA GLY A 174 -8.35 -0.49 1.93
C GLY A 174 -7.86 -1.91 2.15
N TYR A 175 -7.34 -2.52 1.08
CA TYR A 175 -7.00 -3.93 1.02
C TYR A 175 -5.50 -4.10 0.75
N PRO A 176 -4.71 -4.58 1.74
CA PRO A 176 -3.29 -4.86 1.53
C PRO A 176 -3.06 -5.84 0.38
N PHE A 177 -3.82 -6.93 0.41
CA PHE A 177 -3.83 -7.93 -0.64
C PHE A 177 -5.28 -8.25 -0.99
N TYR A 178 -5.58 -8.24 -2.28
CA TYR A 178 -6.90 -8.59 -2.82
C TYR A 178 -6.72 -9.44 -4.08
N GLY A 179 -7.59 -10.42 -4.29
CA GLY A 179 -7.56 -11.27 -5.49
C GLY A 179 -8.00 -12.69 -5.21
N ASN A 180 -8.51 -13.39 -6.22
CA ASN A 180 -8.96 -14.78 -6.11
C ASN A 180 -8.02 -15.69 -6.86
N THR A 181 -7.25 -16.50 -6.12
CA THR A 181 -6.31 -17.42 -6.75
C THR A 181 -6.31 -18.78 -6.08
N GLN A 182 -6.90 -19.74 -6.76
CA GLN A 182 -6.67 -21.15 -6.48
C GLN A 182 -5.18 -21.41 -6.74
N LYS A 183 -4.47 -21.91 -5.72
CA LYS A 183 -3.07 -22.38 -5.67
C LYS A 183 -2.00 -21.30 -5.55
N SER A 184 -2.32 -20.18 -4.91
CA SER A 184 -1.33 -19.15 -4.55
C SER A 184 -1.07 -19.07 -3.06
N SER A 185 -0.02 -18.37 -2.67
CA SER A 185 0.34 -18.20 -1.28
C SER A 185 0.69 -16.77 -0.90
N LEU A 186 0.38 -16.45 0.35
CA LEU A 186 0.84 -15.23 1.03
C LEU A 186 1.89 -15.60 2.07
N TYR A 187 2.98 -14.86 2.06
CA TYR A 187 4.00 -14.88 3.09
C TYR A 187 4.13 -13.48 3.67
N LEU A 188 3.62 -13.28 4.88
CA LEU A 188 3.54 -11.98 5.55
C LEU A 188 4.28 -12.09 6.89
N VAL A 189 5.43 -11.43 6.99
CA VAL A 189 6.25 -11.42 8.22
C VAL A 189 6.62 -10.01 8.66
N GLY A 190 6.42 -9.67 9.93
CA GLY A 190 6.89 -8.40 10.47
C GLY A 190 6.18 -7.16 9.92
N ASN A 191 5.03 -7.32 9.25
CA ASN A 191 4.35 -6.19 8.62
C ASN A 191 3.47 -5.43 9.60
N THR A 192 3.22 -4.17 9.30
CA THR A 192 2.26 -3.33 10.02
C THR A 192 1.13 -2.94 9.09
N PHE A 193 -0.11 -3.22 9.51
CA PHE A 193 -1.31 -2.90 8.78
C PHE A 193 -2.18 -1.97 9.61
N LYS A 194 -2.48 -0.79 9.06
CA LYS A 194 -3.26 0.25 9.73
C LYS A 194 -4.43 0.67 8.89
N ARG A 195 -5.61 0.73 9.50
CA ARG A 195 -6.87 1.16 8.87
C ARG A 195 -7.26 0.34 7.63
N LEU A 196 -6.85 -0.93 7.57
CA LEU A 196 -7.32 -1.82 6.51
C LEU A 196 -8.84 -2.05 6.65
N THR A 197 -9.49 -2.37 5.54
CA THR A 197 -10.83 -2.96 5.53
C THR A 197 -10.74 -4.41 5.94
N VAL A 198 -9.90 -5.16 5.22
CA VAL A 198 -9.71 -6.61 5.40
C VAL A 198 -8.48 -7.10 4.61
N LEU A 199 -7.74 -8.03 5.19
CA LEU A 199 -6.73 -8.83 4.50
C LEU A 199 -7.38 -10.10 3.96
N ASN A 200 -7.45 -10.23 2.63
CA ASN A 200 -7.93 -11.46 2.01
C ASN A 200 -6.82 -12.51 1.96
N LEU A 201 -7.14 -13.70 2.43
CA LEU A 201 -6.25 -14.85 2.37
C LEU A 201 -6.28 -15.53 1.00
N LEU A 202 -5.14 -16.04 0.56
CA LEU A 202 -5.01 -16.86 -0.65
C LEU A 202 -5.09 -18.36 -0.30
N GLU A 203 -4.68 -19.27 -1.19
CA GLU A 203 -4.78 -20.71 -0.93
C GLU A 203 -3.94 -21.17 0.28
N SER A 204 -2.69 -20.74 0.37
CA SER A 204 -1.79 -21.11 1.47
C SER A 204 -1.16 -19.87 2.10
N ASN A 205 -1.31 -19.69 3.41
CA ASN A 205 -0.95 -18.42 4.05
C ASN A 205 0.00 -18.67 5.21
N PHE A 206 1.10 -17.92 5.25
CA PHE A 206 2.04 -17.86 6.35
C PHE A 206 2.05 -16.42 6.85
N ILE A 207 1.48 -16.19 8.03
CA ILE A 207 1.21 -14.85 8.56
C ILE A 207 1.76 -14.78 9.98
N HIS A 208 3.00 -14.31 10.09
CA HIS A 208 3.78 -14.32 11.32
C HIS A 208 4.25 -12.92 11.71
N ASP A 209 4.36 -12.62 13.00
CA ASP A 209 5.02 -11.40 13.50
C ASP A 209 4.38 -10.08 13.01
N ASN A 210 3.11 -10.08 12.60
CA ASN A 210 2.46 -8.90 12.05
C ASN A 210 1.66 -8.13 13.10
N TYR A 211 1.51 -6.82 12.86
CA TYR A 211 0.68 -5.93 13.64
C TYR A 211 -0.50 -5.41 12.82
N PHE A 212 -1.72 -5.63 13.30
CA PHE A 212 -2.97 -5.20 12.68
C PHE A 212 -3.71 -4.23 13.61
N GLU A 213 -4.00 -3.02 13.13
CA GLU A 213 -4.69 -1.97 13.89
C GLU A 213 -5.76 -1.29 13.02
N THR A 214 -7.04 -1.59 13.27
CA THR A 214 -8.19 -0.97 12.58
C THR A 214 -9.52 -1.41 13.20
N GLY A 215 -10.64 -0.79 12.81
CA GLY A 215 -11.99 -1.02 13.33
C GLY A 215 -12.91 -1.96 12.53
N SER A 216 -12.45 -2.60 11.46
CA SER A 216 -13.22 -3.54 10.64
C SER A 216 -12.73 -5.00 10.81
N ASP A 217 -13.01 -5.89 9.84
CA ASP A 217 -12.57 -7.29 9.89
C ASP A 217 -11.11 -7.39 9.47
N LEU A 218 -10.20 -7.84 10.35
CA LEU A 218 -8.76 -7.76 10.07
C LEU A 218 -8.32 -8.80 9.04
N MET A 219 -8.78 -10.04 9.18
CA MET A 219 -8.44 -11.11 8.25
C MET A 219 -9.69 -11.83 7.80
N ASN A 220 -9.79 -12.08 6.50
CA ASN A 220 -10.90 -12.82 5.91
C ASN A 220 -10.40 -13.99 5.09
N TRP A 221 -10.86 -15.17 5.50
CA TRP A 221 -10.67 -16.40 4.78
C TRP A 221 -11.52 -16.38 3.51
N GLN A 222 -10.99 -16.92 2.41
CA GLN A 222 -11.71 -16.99 1.14
C GLN A 222 -12.01 -18.45 0.79
N THR A 223 -12.95 -18.65 -0.15
CA THR A 223 -13.37 -19.99 -0.61
C THR A 223 -12.24 -20.84 -1.19
N SER A 224 -11.18 -20.19 -1.71
CA SER A 224 -9.98 -20.82 -2.23
C SER A 224 -8.92 -21.10 -1.16
N THR A 225 -9.03 -20.53 0.04
CA THR A 225 -8.03 -20.69 1.11
C THR A 225 -8.06 -22.10 1.67
N LYS A 226 -6.98 -22.88 1.50
CA LYS A 226 -6.81 -24.28 1.94
C LYS A 226 -5.99 -24.40 3.22
N ASN A 227 -5.00 -23.52 3.42
CA ASN A 227 -4.13 -23.56 4.59
C ASN A 227 -3.88 -22.15 5.10
N ALA A 228 -3.90 -21.96 6.41
CA ALA A 228 -3.23 -20.83 7.02
C ALA A 228 -2.49 -21.21 8.30
N ASP A 229 -1.31 -20.65 8.42
CA ASP A 229 -0.48 -20.65 9.60
C ASP A 229 -0.35 -19.21 10.10
N ILE A 230 -1.08 -18.90 11.17
CA ILE A 230 -1.26 -17.55 11.72
C ILE A 230 -0.69 -17.56 13.13
N GLN A 231 0.54 -17.09 13.29
CA GLN A 231 1.22 -17.13 14.57
C GLN A 231 1.86 -15.82 14.93
N CYS A 232 2.02 -15.52 16.22
CA CYS A 232 2.78 -14.36 16.64
C CYS A 232 2.28 -13.06 15.97
N ASN A 233 0.96 -12.87 15.84
CA ASN A 233 0.39 -11.61 15.36
C ASN A 233 -0.34 -10.85 16.45
N ASN A 234 -0.37 -9.53 16.29
CA ASN A 234 -1.04 -8.58 17.15
C ASN A 234 -2.29 -8.03 16.44
N PHE A 235 -3.47 -8.35 16.95
CA PHE A 235 -4.76 -7.90 16.43
C PHE A 235 -5.38 -6.89 17.40
N TYR A 236 -5.33 -5.61 17.04
CA TYR A 236 -5.84 -4.51 17.86
C TYR A 236 -7.08 -3.84 17.25
N HIS A 237 -8.10 -3.65 18.09
CA HIS A 237 -9.27 -2.80 17.84
C HIS A 237 -10.23 -3.21 16.70
N GLY A 238 -10.12 -4.41 16.14
CA GLY A 238 -10.96 -4.89 15.03
C GLY A 238 -12.43 -5.14 15.39
N ASN A 239 -13.33 -5.06 14.41
CA ASN A 239 -14.67 -5.64 14.54
C ASN A 239 -14.57 -7.16 14.68
N ILE A 240 -13.75 -7.79 13.84
CA ILE A 240 -13.41 -9.22 13.92
C ILE A 240 -11.91 -9.35 13.72
N GLY A 241 -11.22 -10.08 14.61
CA GLY A 241 -9.81 -10.38 14.44
C GLY A 241 -9.57 -11.29 13.23
N ILE A 242 -10.07 -12.52 13.29
CA ILE A 242 -10.02 -13.46 12.17
C ILE A 242 -11.43 -13.91 11.85
N ASN A 243 -11.88 -13.65 10.61
CA ASN A 243 -13.12 -14.18 10.07
C ASN A 243 -12.82 -15.37 9.15
N PHE A 244 -13.22 -16.56 9.57
CA PHE A 244 -13.26 -17.75 8.75
C PHE A 244 -14.57 -17.76 7.97
N HIS A 245 -14.60 -17.09 6.81
CA HIS A 245 -15.78 -16.98 5.95
C HIS A 245 -15.64 -17.84 4.67
N SER A 246 -16.66 -18.62 4.28
CA SER A 246 -16.66 -19.33 2.99
C SER A 246 -18.05 -19.62 2.41
N ASN A 247 -18.36 -19.10 1.23
CA ASN A 247 -19.63 -19.35 0.56
C ASN A 247 -19.78 -20.76 -0.05
N VAL A 248 -18.77 -21.63 0.04
CA VAL A 248 -18.80 -23.01 -0.47
C VAL A 248 -18.26 -24.03 0.55
N PRO A 249 -18.76 -25.29 0.56
CA PRO A 249 -18.20 -26.40 1.32
C PRO A 249 -16.72 -26.59 1.01
N TRP A 250 -15.89 -26.61 2.05
CA TRP A 250 -14.43 -26.57 1.94
C TRP A 250 -13.73 -27.75 2.64
N THR A 251 -12.43 -27.94 2.38
CA THR A 251 -11.54 -28.95 2.97
C THR A 251 -10.15 -28.33 3.22
N GLY A 252 -9.76 -28.05 4.47
CA GLY A 252 -8.40 -27.58 4.77
C GLY A 252 -8.10 -27.30 6.23
N LYS A 253 -7.01 -26.56 6.49
CA LYS A 253 -6.40 -26.47 7.84
C LYS A 253 -6.04 -25.05 8.25
N ALA A 254 -6.29 -24.73 9.52
CA ALA A 254 -5.86 -23.47 10.12
C ALA A 254 -5.15 -23.72 11.45
N VAL A 255 -3.97 -23.10 11.61
CA VAL A 255 -3.22 -23.04 12.86
C VAL A 255 -3.22 -21.59 13.31
N VAL A 256 -3.73 -21.34 14.51
CA VAL A 256 -3.80 -19.99 15.12
C VAL A 256 -3.18 -20.06 16.51
N LYS A 257 -1.90 -19.66 16.62
CA LYS A 257 -1.13 -19.80 17.88
C LYS A 257 -0.35 -18.56 18.25
N ASN A 258 -0.19 -18.32 19.55
CA ASN A 258 0.67 -17.24 20.04
C ASN A 258 0.26 -15.87 19.47
N ASN A 259 -1.03 -15.64 19.21
CA ASN A 259 -1.52 -14.33 18.76
C ASN A 259 -2.10 -13.56 19.95
N LEU A 260 -1.98 -12.24 19.90
CA LEU A 260 -2.69 -11.33 20.78
C LEU A 260 -3.92 -10.80 20.04
N PHE A 261 -5.08 -10.95 20.66
CA PHE A 261 -6.30 -10.24 20.29
C PHE A 261 -6.62 -9.29 21.43
N ASP A 262 -6.48 -8.00 21.18
CA ASP A 262 -6.79 -6.96 22.16
C ASP A 262 -7.85 -6.01 21.60
N SER A 263 -8.93 -5.88 22.34
CA SER A 263 -9.98 -4.89 22.10
C SER A 263 -10.71 -5.07 20.77
N CYS A 264 -10.58 -6.26 20.15
CA CYS A 264 -11.46 -6.70 19.08
C CYS A 264 -12.87 -6.93 19.63
N ARG A 265 -13.93 -6.62 18.87
CA ARG A 265 -15.30 -6.98 19.26
C ARG A 265 -15.42 -8.51 19.33
N ILE A 266 -14.99 -9.19 18.27
CA ILE A 266 -14.85 -10.65 18.23
C ILE A 266 -13.41 -11.02 17.87
N ALA A 267 -12.75 -11.90 18.62
CA ALA A 267 -11.42 -12.36 18.23
C ALA A 267 -11.48 -13.27 17.00
N ILE A 268 -12.29 -14.34 17.06
CA ILE A 268 -12.40 -15.31 15.98
C ILE A 268 -13.87 -15.56 15.66
N ARG A 269 -14.25 -15.36 14.39
CA ARG A 269 -15.59 -15.70 13.89
C ARG A 269 -15.48 -16.81 12.86
N PHE A 270 -16.45 -17.70 12.88
CA PHE A 270 -16.73 -18.66 11.84
C PHE A 270 -18.03 -18.29 11.14
N ASP A 271 -17.88 -17.75 9.93
CA ASP A 271 -18.96 -17.55 8.99
C ASP A 271 -18.96 -18.72 7.99
N CYS A 272 -20.13 -19.31 7.76
CA CYS A 272 -20.46 -20.16 6.60
C CYS A 272 -20.14 -21.69 6.66
N ARG A 273 -20.25 -22.30 5.47
CA ARG A 273 -20.34 -23.75 5.16
C ARG A 273 -19.00 -24.48 5.30
N ILE A 274 -18.46 -24.51 6.51
CA ILE A 274 -17.30 -25.32 6.86
C ILE A 274 -17.70 -26.81 6.81
N THR A 275 -16.85 -27.71 6.32
CA THR A 275 -17.16 -29.16 6.25
C THR A 275 -16.45 -29.95 7.32
N ASN A 276 -16.98 -31.13 7.64
CA ASN A 276 -16.38 -32.08 8.56
C ASN A 276 -15.03 -32.69 8.12
N THR A 277 -14.29 -32.10 7.19
CA THR A 277 -12.87 -32.44 6.94
C THR A 277 -11.91 -31.32 7.32
N ASP A 278 -12.43 -30.18 7.80
CA ASP A 278 -11.64 -29.01 8.14
C ASP A 278 -11.00 -29.13 9.53
N SER A 279 -9.75 -28.72 9.68
CA SER A 279 -9.04 -28.83 10.97
C SER A 279 -8.59 -27.47 11.47
N PHE A 280 -8.98 -27.14 12.70
CA PHE A 280 -8.65 -25.88 13.36
C PHE A 280 -7.93 -26.17 14.68
N ASP A 281 -6.69 -25.67 14.78
CA ASP A 281 -5.87 -25.73 15.99
C ASP A 281 -5.63 -24.31 16.51
N ILE A 282 -6.44 -23.90 17.49
CA ILE A 282 -6.45 -22.54 18.03
C ILE A 282 -6.06 -22.59 19.51
N GLN A 283 -4.80 -22.34 19.81
CA GLN A 283 -4.27 -22.48 21.17
C GLN A 283 -3.12 -21.53 21.46
N ASN A 284 -2.82 -21.32 22.73
CA ASN A 284 -1.75 -20.45 23.21
C ASN A 284 -1.89 -18.99 22.73
N ASN A 285 -3.12 -18.51 22.53
CA ASN A 285 -3.39 -17.11 22.20
C ASN A 285 -3.74 -16.31 23.47
N TRP A 286 -3.44 -15.03 23.46
CA TRP A 286 -3.90 -14.05 24.44
C TRP A 286 -5.12 -13.33 23.88
N ILE A 287 -6.29 -13.55 24.48
CA ILE A 287 -7.58 -13.08 23.96
C ILE A 287 -8.26 -12.16 24.98
N ILE A 288 -8.21 -10.86 24.72
CA ILE A 288 -8.94 -9.83 25.45
C ILE A 288 -9.90 -9.16 24.46
N THR A 289 -11.16 -9.57 24.47
CA THR A 289 -12.17 -9.08 23.52
C THR A 289 -13.24 -8.26 24.22
N LYS A 290 -13.99 -7.47 23.43
CA LYS A 290 -15.11 -6.68 23.94
C LYS A 290 -16.40 -7.50 24.05
N GLU A 291 -16.61 -8.49 23.18
CA GLU A 291 -17.84 -9.30 23.18
C GLU A 291 -17.57 -10.81 23.18
N LYS A 292 -16.90 -11.34 22.15
CA LYS A 292 -16.72 -12.79 21.98
C LYS A 292 -15.27 -13.15 21.68
N ALA A 293 -14.79 -14.22 22.31
CA ALA A 293 -13.51 -14.83 21.96
C ALA A 293 -13.66 -15.70 20.70
N ILE A 294 -14.75 -16.45 20.62
CA ILE A 294 -15.09 -17.28 19.48
C ILE A 294 -16.61 -17.25 19.23
N GLU A 295 -17.01 -17.07 17.99
CA GLU A 295 -18.41 -17.06 17.56
C GLU A 295 -18.60 -17.92 16.31
N PHE A 296 -19.64 -18.76 16.30
CA PHE A 296 -20.17 -19.38 15.08
C PHE A 296 -21.47 -18.68 14.70
N ASN A 297 -21.58 -18.27 13.45
CA ASN A 297 -22.78 -17.61 12.94
C ASN A 297 -23.86 -18.65 12.55
N GLU A 298 -25.14 -18.29 12.71
CA GLU A 298 -26.29 -19.19 12.58
C GLU A 298 -26.51 -19.70 11.14
N SER A 299 -25.87 -19.10 10.14
CA SER A 299 -25.93 -19.52 8.73
C SER A 299 -25.11 -20.77 8.39
N CYS A 300 -24.48 -21.42 9.39
CA CYS A 300 -23.79 -22.69 9.21
C CYS A 300 -24.81 -23.82 8.93
N SER A 301 -25.03 -24.15 7.66
CA SER A 301 -25.89 -25.28 7.25
C SER A 301 -25.08 -26.57 7.16
N GLY A 302 -25.35 -27.55 8.01
CA GLY A 302 -24.82 -28.91 7.90
C GLY A 302 -25.70 -29.94 8.59
N THR A 303 -25.86 -31.11 7.99
CA THR A 303 -26.48 -32.28 8.63
C THR A 303 -25.45 -33.40 8.63
N GLY A 304 -25.03 -33.89 9.79
CA GLY A 304 -24.03 -34.98 9.87
C GLY A 304 -23.18 -35.00 11.13
N SER A 305 -22.08 -35.76 11.08
CA SER A 305 -21.08 -35.91 12.15
C SER A 305 -20.31 -34.60 12.40
N TYR A 306 -20.21 -34.20 13.66
CA TYR A 306 -19.49 -32.98 14.05
C TYR A 306 -17.96 -33.13 14.00
N GLN A 307 -17.27 -32.02 13.79
CA GLN A 307 -15.85 -31.87 14.08
C GLN A 307 -15.58 -30.90 15.23
N TRP A 308 -14.47 -31.13 15.92
CA TRP A 308 -14.02 -30.31 17.03
C TRP A 308 -13.07 -29.22 16.54
N VAL A 309 -13.42 -27.97 16.84
CA VAL A 309 -12.46 -26.85 16.80
C VAL A 309 -11.71 -26.86 18.12
N TYR A 310 -10.41 -27.16 18.09
CA TYR A 310 -9.60 -27.11 19.30
C TYR A 310 -9.38 -25.64 19.68
N PHE A 311 -9.92 -25.24 20.83
CA PHE A 311 -9.83 -23.87 21.37
C PHE A 311 -9.29 -23.90 22.81
N GLY A 312 -8.45 -24.89 23.11
CA GLY A 312 -7.86 -25.09 24.43
C GLY A 312 -6.60 -24.25 24.64
N LYS A 313 -6.20 -24.07 25.90
CA LYS A 313 -4.94 -23.40 26.28
C LYS A 313 -4.80 -21.97 25.75
N ASN A 314 -5.87 -21.19 25.76
CA ASN A 314 -5.81 -19.74 25.53
C ASN A 314 -5.89 -18.99 26.87
N TYR A 315 -5.34 -17.78 26.93
CA TYR A 315 -5.42 -16.88 28.08
C TYR A 315 -6.46 -15.78 27.81
N PHE A 316 -7.38 -15.54 28.74
CA PHE A 316 -8.52 -14.64 28.55
C PHE A 316 -8.44 -13.36 29.40
N GLY A 317 -7.26 -13.05 29.96
CA GLY A 317 -7.10 -11.96 30.93
C GLY A 317 -7.76 -12.25 32.30
N THR A 318 -8.26 -13.46 32.52
CA THR A 318 -8.90 -13.89 33.76
C THR A 318 -8.79 -15.40 33.94
N THR A 319 -8.90 -15.87 35.18
CA THR A 319 -8.99 -17.29 35.54
C THR A 319 -10.41 -17.72 35.93
N ASP A 320 -11.38 -16.79 35.89
CA ASP A 320 -12.79 -17.07 36.17
C ASP A 320 -13.43 -17.81 34.99
N THR A 321 -13.61 -19.13 35.16
CA THR A 321 -14.21 -20.00 34.15
C THR A 321 -15.58 -19.51 33.67
N ASN A 322 -16.41 -18.91 34.53
CA ASN A 322 -17.74 -18.44 34.10
C ASN A 322 -17.61 -17.27 33.11
N LYS A 323 -16.68 -16.35 33.36
CA LYS A 323 -16.39 -15.24 32.44
C LYS A 323 -15.80 -15.73 31.12
N ILE A 324 -14.91 -16.71 31.18
CA ILE A 324 -14.32 -17.33 29.98
C ILE A 324 -15.42 -18.00 29.14
N LEU A 325 -16.30 -18.78 29.77
CA LEU A 325 -17.38 -19.47 29.06
C LEU A 325 -18.41 -18.48 28.47
N ALA A 326 -18.64 -17.33 29.09
CA ALA A 326 -19.60 -16.33 28.59
C ALA A 326 -19.19 -15.69 27.25
N VAL A 327 -17.90 -15.63 26.96
CA VAL A 327 -17.35 -15.08 25.69
C VAL A 327 -17.15 -16.16 24.62
N ILE A 328 -17.45 -17.42 24.92
CA ILE A 328 -17.34 -18.54 23.98
C ILE A 328 -18.73 -18.95 23.54
N THR A 329 -19.02 -18.88 22.24
CA THR A 329 -20.28 -19.38 21.69
C THR A 329 -20.11 -20.85 21.28
N ASP A 330 -20.61 -21.76 22.12
CA ASP A 330 -20.49 -23.21 21.95
C ASP A 330 -21.85 -23.88 21.69
N TYR A 331 -22.06 -24.30 20.45
CA TYR A 331 -23.32 -24.87 19.97
C TYR A 331 -23.40 -26.40 20.09
N ARG A 332 -22.84 -27.00 21.13
CA ARG A 332 -22.93 -28.45 21.37
C ARG A 332 -24.34 -29.06 21.27
N LYS A 333 -25.41 -28.26 21.40
CA LYS A 333 -26.83 -28.66 21.30
C LYS A 333 -27.51 -28.40 19.94
N ALA A 334 -26.94 -27.58 19.05
CA ALA A 334 -27.58 -27.24 17.77
C ALA A 334 -27.23 -28.27 16.70
N GLN A 335 -28.22 -29.09 16.29
CA GLN A 335 -28.01 -30.17 15.29
C GLN A 335 -27.65 -29.69 13.88
N THR A 336 -27.82 -28.40 13.61
CA THR A 336 -27.60 -27.78 12.31
C THR A 336 -26.16 -27.28 12.11
N ILE A 337 -25.36 -27.16 13.17
CA ILE A 337 -24.00 -26.60 13.11
C ILE A 337 -22.97 -27.74 13.09
N PRO A 338 -22.17 -27.92 12.02
CA PRO A 338 -21.25 -29.06 11.89
C PRO A 338 -20.01 -29.00 12.80
N PHE A 339 -19.80 -27.92 13.55
CA PHE A 339 -18.64 -27.73 14.43
C PHE A 339 -19.02 -27.51 15.89
N LYS A 340 -18.15 -27.97 16.78
CA LYS A 340 -18.24 -27.77 18.23
C LYS A 340 -16.91 -27.26 18.77
N VAL A 341 -16.96 -26.36 19.75
CA VAL A 341 -15.74 -25.83 20.38
C VAL A 341 -15.28 -26.81 21.44
N GLN A 342 -14.07 -27.35 21.26
CA GLN A 342 -13.40 -28.12 22.29
C GLN A 342 -12.61 -27.17 23.18
N ILE A 343 -13.13 -26.94 24.38
CA ILE A 343 -12.49 -26.13 25.42
C ILE A 343 -11.81 -27.04 26.46
N SER A 344 -10.54 -26.80 26.75
CA SER A 344 -9.84 -27.42 27.88
C SER A 344 -8.56 -26.66 28.23
N GLY A 345 -8.15 -26.74 29.50
CA GLY A 345 -6.84 -26.30 29.97
C GLY A 345 -6.53 -24.82 29.72
N PHE A 346 -7.46 -23.91 30.04
CA PHE A 346 -7.24 -22.46 29.94
C PHE A 346 -5.95 -22.04 30.65
N LEU A 347 -5.21 -21.13 30.04
CA LEU A 347 -3.98 -20.61 30.63
C LEU A 347 -4.32 -19.67 31.79
N THR A 348 -3.45 -19.64 32.79
CA THR A 348 -3.55 -18.72 33.94
C THR A 348 -2.65 -17.49 33.81
N VAL A 349 -1.71 -17.54 32.86
CA VAL A 349 -0.76 -16.46 32.53
C VAL A 349 -0.79 -16.21 31.03
N ALA A 350 -0.51 -14.97 30.63
CA ALA A 350 -0.34 -14.63 29.23
C ALA A 350 0.82 -15.46 28.62
N PRO A 351 0.66 -15.97 27.37
CA PRO A 351 1.77 -16.51 26.59
C PRO A 351 2.89 -15.48 26.44
N VAL A 352 4.13 -15.96 26.30
CA VAL A 352 5.28 -15.08 26.03
C VAL A 352 5.14 -14.41 24.67
N ASP A 353 5.44 -13.11 24.64
CA ASP A 353 5.46 -12.29 23.44
C ASP A 353 6.45 -12.85 22.42
N CYS A 354 5.97 -13.18 21.23
CA CYS A 354 6.81 -13.47 20.06
C CYS A 354 6.71 -12.39 18.98
N TRP A 355 6.07 -11.27 19.30
CA TRP A 355 5.82 -10.14 18.39
C TRP A 355 7.01 -9.16 18.36
N PRO A 356 7.21 -8.38 17.29
CA PRO A 356 8.16 -7.25 17.34
C PRO A 356 7.72 -6.22 18.40
N ASP A 357 8.69 -5.69 19.17
CA ASP A 357 8.46 -4.79 20.31
C ASP A 357 7.68 -3.51 19.94
N THR A 358 7.70 -3.09 18.67
CA THR A 358 7.03 -1.88 18.18
C THR A 358 6.56 -2.00 16.72
N PRO A 359 5.31 -1.59 16.39
CA PRO A 359 4.84 -1.53 15.01
C PRO A 359 5.69 -0.55 14.18
N LEU A 360 5.86 -0.82 12.89
CA LEU A 360 6.45 0.14 11.98
C LEU A 360 5.53 1.37 11.90
N THR A 361 5.96 2.47 12.50
CA THR A 361 5.31 3.75 12.34
C THR A 361 5.73 4.39 11.02
N ILE A 362 4.88 5.23 10.43
CA ILE A 362 5.33 6.16 9.40
C ILE A 362 6.32 7.11 10.07
N THR A 363 7.63 6.79 10.05
CA THR A 363 8.64 7.83 10.21
C THR A 363 8.61 8.62 8.93
N THR A 364 7.80 9.66 8.92
CA THR A 364 7.84 10.68 7.89
C THR A 364 9.23 11.33 7.97
N ASN A 365 10.21 10.75 7.30
CA ASN A 365 11.00 11.62 6.43
C ASN A 365 9.95 12.23 5.51
N LYS A 366 9.52 13.45 5.85
CA LYS A 366 8.47 14.19 5.16
C LYS A 366 8.66 14.00 3.66
N ILE A 367 7.89 13.10 3.06
CA ILE A 367 7.34 13.41 1.75
C ILE A 367 6.24 14.39 2.13
N THR A 368 6.64 15.67 2.15
CA THR A 368 5.72 16.78 2.02
C THR A 368 4.79 16.49 0.85
N GLN A 369 3.60 17.08 0.86
CA GLN A 369 2.76 17.17 -0.33
C GLN A 369 3.60 17.35 -1.60
N PRO A 370 3.16 16.85 -2.77
CA PRO A 370 3.89 16.96 -4.02
C PRO A 370 4.62 18.30 -4.12
N ASP A 371 5.90 18.32 -4.52
CA ASP A 371 6.73 19.54 -4.66
C ASP A 371 6.20 20.51 -5.75
N TYR A 372 4.94 20.33 -6.14
CA TYR A 372 4.23 21.01 -7.19
C TYR A 372 2.75 21.19 -6.78
N ILE A 373 2.19 22.33 -7.14
CA ILE A 373 0.79 22.73 -7.01
C ILE A 373 0.01 22.14 -8.19
N GLU A 374 -0.80 21.12 -7.91
CA GLU A 374 -1.79 20.59 -8.84
C GLU A 374 -2.89 21.62 -9.14
N CYS A 375 -2.68 22.39 -10.20
CA CYS A 375 -3.61 23.37 -10.74
C CYS A 375 -3.82 23.11 -12.24
N ASN A 376 -5.05 23.08 -12.73
CA ASN A 376 -5.35 23.17 -14.16
C ASN A 376 -5.51 24.65 -14.53
N VAL A 377 -4.97 25.06 -15.68
CA VAL A 377 -5.01 26.46 -16.13
C VAL A 377 -5.53 26.54 -17.55
N TYR A 378 -6.70 27.13 -17.76
CA TYR A 378 -7.40 27.08 -19.05
C TYR A 378 -8.40 28.24 -19.23
N PRO A 379 -8.74 28.65 -20.46
CA PRO A 379 -8.11 28.22 -21.71
C PRO A 379 -6.69 28.81 -21.88
N ASN A 380 -5.83 28.10 -22.60
CA ASN A 380 -4.51 28.58 -23.02
C ASN A 380 -4.25 28.12 -24.47
N PRO A 381 -4.31 28.99 -25.49
CA PRO A 381 -4.39 30.45 -25.41
C PRO A 381 -5.67 30.97 -24.72
N ALA A 382 -5.50 32.00 -23.89
CA ALA A 382 -6.58 32.67 -23.19
C ALA A 382 -7.14 33.81 -24.04
N SER A 383 -8.47 33.95 -24.06
CA SER A 383 -9.18 35.07 -24.67
C SER A 383 -10.17 35.64 -23.65
N GLY A 384 -9.97 36.89 -23.27
CA GLY A 384 -10.77 37.59 -22.25
C GLY A 384 -10.48 37.17 -20.80
N GLY A 385 -10.30 35.89 -20.51
CA GLY A 385 -10.01 35.41 -19.15
C GLY A 385 -9.37 34.03 -19.09
N ILE A 386 -8.93 33.65 -17.89
CA ILE A 386 -8.35 32.33 -17.61
C ILE A 386 -8.79 31.80 -16.24
N HIS A 387 -9.13 30.52 -16.19
CA HIS A 387 -9.52 29.76 -15.01
C HIS A 387 -8.34 28.97 -14.46
N LEU A 388 -8.26 28.93 -13.13
CA LEU A 388 -7.34 28.10 -12.37
C LEU A 388 -8.17 27.19 -11.47
N ASP A 389 -8.05 25.88 -11.64
CA ASP A 389 -8.70 24.87 -10.79
C ASP A 389 -7.65 24.04 -10.05
N PHE A 390 -7.63 24.15 -8.73
CA PHE A 390 -6.72 23.45 -7.83
C PHE A 390 -7.31 22.12 -7.40
N ALA A 391 -6.50 21.05 -7.42
CA ALA A 391 -6.92 19.72 -7.00
C ALA A 391 -7.22 19.62 -5.48
N HIS A 392 -6.73 20.59 -4.70
CA HIS A 392 -6.86 20.63 -3.24
C HIS A 392 -7.33 22.01 -2.76
N PRO A 393 -8.14 22.08 -1.70
CA PRO A 393 -8.50 23.36 -1.08
C PRO A 393 -7.28 23.94 -0.37
N GLY A 394 -7.02 25.22 -0.58
CA GLY A 394 -5.87 25.87 0.03
C GLY A 394 -5.87 27.38 -0.08
N ASN A 395 -4.87 27.98 0.56
CA ASN A 395 -4.51 29.38 0.36
C ASN A 395 -3.43 29.45 -0.71
N TYR A 396 -3.81 29.90 -1.90
CA TYR A 396 -2.91 30.09 -3.03
C TYR A 396 -2.72 31.56 -3.32
N PHE A 397 -1.55 31.90 -3.85
CA PHE A 397 -1.23 33.23 -4.33
C PHE A 397 -0.74 33.13 -5.76
N THR A 398 -1.30 33.93 -6.64
CA THR A 398 -1.09 33.81 -8.09
C THR A 398 -0.72 35.16 -8.66
N GLN A 399 0.24 35.18 -9.60
CA GLN A 399 0.75 36.40 -10.22
C GLN A 399 0.93 36.19 -11.73
N LEU A 400 0.35 37.05 -12.55
CA LEU A 400 0.64 37.12 -13.99
C LEU A 400 1.79 38.10 -14.20
N LEU A 401 2.85 37.65 -14.86
CA LEU A 401 4.09 38.38 -15.07
C LEU A 401 4.33 38.58 -16.58
N ASP A 402 4.88 39.73 -16.95
CA ASP A 402 5.48 39.90 -18.28
C ASP A 402 6.82 39.14 -18.38
N LEU A 403 7.41 39.06 -19.58
CA LEU A 403 8.70 38.39 -19.80
C LEU A 403 9.90 39.09 -19.14
N LYS A 404 9.72 40.32 -18.64
CA LYS A 404 10.73 41.05 -17.86
C LYS A 404 10.57 40.82 -16.35
N GLY A 405 9.54 40.08 -15.93
CA GLY A 405 9.23 39.77 -14.54
C GLY A 405 8.40 40.83 -13.81
N ASN A 406 7.82 41.81 -14.53
CA ASN A 406 6.90 42.76 -13.94
C ASN A 406 5.55 42.10 -13.67
N ILE A 407 5.00 42.31 -12.48
CA ILE A 407 3.68 41.79 -12.10
C ILE A 407 2.60 42.67 -12.76
N LEU A 408 1.72 42.03 -13.54
CA LEU A 408 0.60 42.67 -14.22
C LEU A 408 -0.70 42.47 -13.43
N VAL A 409 -0.88 41.28 -12.85
CA VAL A 409 -2.06 40.92 -12.04
C VAL A 409 -1.61 40.02 -10.91
N GLU A 410 -2.18 40.18 -9.71
CA GLU A 410 -1.99 39.24 -8.61
C GLU A 410 -3.30 38.97 -7.85
N LYS A 411 -3.42 37.78 -7.27
CA LYS A 411 -4.64 37.36 -6.57
C LYS A 411 -4.33 36.38 -5.44
N SER A 412 -4.95 36.60 -4.29
CA SER A 412 -5.02 35.62 -3.20
C SER A 412 -6.28 34.79 -3.35
N ILE A 413 -6.17 33.48 -3.17
CA ILE A 413 -7.23 32.51 -3.41
C ILE A 413 -7.42 31.70 -2.14
N SER A 414 -8.64 31.70 -1.61
CA SER A 414 -9.07 30.84 -0.52
C SER A 414 -10.14 29.88 -1.05
N GLY A 415 -9.73 28.70 -1.50
CA GLY A 415 -10.63 27.74 -2.14
C GLY A 415 -9.92 26.82 -3.13
N MET A 416 -10.69 26.27 -4.08
CA MET A 416 -10.20 25.33 -5.09
C MET A 416 -10.24 25.90 -6.51
N SER A 417 -10.75 27.12 -6.73
CA SER A 417 -10.75 27.71 -8.06
C SER A 417 -10.72 29.23 -8.04
N CYS A 418 -10.25 29.82 -9.13
CA CYS A 418 -10.35 31.25 -9.37
C CYS A 418 -10.32 31.58 -10.87
N GLU A 419 -10.81 32.76 -11.21
CA GLU A 419 -10.73 33.30 -12.58
C GLU A 419 -9.98 34.63 -12.58
N PHE A 420 -9.24 34.87 -13.67
CA PHE A 420 -8.59 36.13 -14.00
C PHE A 420 -9.25 36.74 -15.23
N ASN A 421 -9.61 38.02 -15.14
CA ASN A 421 -9.92 38.82 -16.31
C ASN A 421 -8.61 39.32 -16.93
N LEU A 422 -8.45 39.05 -18.22
CA LEU A 422 -7.28 39.39 -19.04
C LEU A 422 -7.62 40.35 -20.17
N SER A 423 -8.87 40.84 -20.28
CA SER A 423 -9.34 41.70 -21.38
C SER A 423 -8.51 42.96 -21.60
N ASP A 424 -7.89 43.50 -20.56
CA ASP A 424 -7.06 44.71 -20.63
C ASP A 424 -5.56 44.42 -20.83
N ILE A 425 -5.19 43.14 -20.95
CA ILE A 425 -3.80 42.71 -21.14
C ILE A 425 -3.55 42.51 -22.63
N SER A 426 -2.50 43.12 -23.17
CA SER A 426 -2.17 43.02 -24.60
C SER A 426 -1.87 41.57 -25.01
N GLU A 427 -2.13 41.23 -26.28
CA GLU A 427 -1.77 39.92 -26.83
C GLU A 427 -0.29 39.63 -26.66
N GLY A 428 0.05 38.39 -26.30
CA GLY A 428 1.44 38.03 -26.06
C GLY A 428 1.62 36.80 -25.19
N ILE A 429 2.88 36.55 -24.82
CA ILE A 429 3.28 35.46 -23.94
C ILE A 429 3.60 36.02 -22.56
N TYR A 430 3.04 35.39 -21.54
CA TYR A 430 3.14 35.77 -20.13
C TYR A 430 3.51 34.55 -19.27
N LEU A 431 3.89 34.82 -18.02
CA LEU A 431 4.22 33.82 -17.03
C LEU A 431 3.23 33.92 -15.85
N LEU A 432 2.46 32.87 -15.62
CA LEU A 432 1.60 32.75 -14.44
C LEU A 432 2.37 32.03 -13.34
N ARG A 433 2.78 32.77 -12.31
CA ARG A 433 3.33 32.21 -11.08
C ARG A 433 2.19 31.80 -10.15
N ILE A 434 2.31 30.62 -9.55
CA ILE A 434 1.36 30.08 -8.57
C ILE A 434 2.16 29.66 -7.35
N SER A 435 1.78 30.13 -6.16
CA SER A 435 2.46 29.85 -4.89
C SER A 435 1.45 29.39 -3.85
N GLY A 436 1.82 28.43 -3.00
CA GLY A 436 0.94 27.85 -1.99
C GLY A 436 1.63 26.72 -1.23
N ALA A 437 1.29 26.52 0.04
CA ALA A 437 1.87 25.47 0.88
C ALA A 437 3.42 25.42 0.92
N GLY A 438 4.09 26.56 0.74
CA GLY A 438 5.56 26.67 0.74
C GLY A 438 6.24 26.38 -0.60
N ILE A 439 5.46 26.14 -1.66
CA ILE A 439 5.93 25.84 -3.02
C ILE A 439 5.55 27.00 -3.96
N SER A 440 6.34 27.22 -5.01
CA SER A 440 6.03 28.16 -6.09
C SER A 440 6.38 27.59 -7.46
N GLU A 441 5.46 27.69 -8.41
CA GLU A 441 5.63 27.28 -9.80
C GLU A 441 5.39 28.44 -10.76
N THR A 442 5.74 28.24 -12.04
CA THR A 442 5.42 29.19 -13.10
C THR A 442 4.99 28.46 -14.37
N ARG A 443 3.93 28.94 -15.01
CA ARG A 443 3.35 28.37 -16.23
C ARG A 443 3.29 29.42 -17.34
N ARG A 444 3.56 29.01 -18.58
CA ARG A 444 3.46 29.88 -19.75
C ARG A 444 1.99 30.06 -20.14
N ILE A 445 1.53 31.31 -20.19
CA ILE A 445 0.20 31.68 -20.69
C ILE A 445 0.36 32.45 -21.99
N GLN A 446 -0.44 32.13 -23.00
CA GLN A 446 -0.55 32.87 -24.24
C GLN A 446 -1.91 33.60 -24.24
N ILE A 447 -1.92 34.90 -24.50
CA ILE A 447 -3.14 35.71 -24.59
C ILE A 447 -3.37 36.09 -26.06
N GLN A 448 -4.59 35.85 -26.55
CA GLN A 448 -5.06 36.15 -27.90
C GLN A 448 -6.50 36.69 -27.79
N HIS A 449 -6.77 37.88 -28.33
CA HIS A 449 -8.06 38.56 -28.20
C HIS A 449 -8.80 38.68 -29.53
#